data_AF-A0AAV6TWT0-F1
#
_entry.id   AF-A0AAV6TWT0-F1
#
_cell.length_a   1.000
_cell.length_b   1.000
_cell.length_c   1.000
_cell.angle_alpha   90.00
_cell.angle_beta   90.00
_cell.angle_gamma   90.00
#
_symmetry.space_group_name_H-M   'P 1'
#
loop_
_entity.id
_entity.type
_entity.pdbx_description
1 polymer ?
#
loop_
_entity_poly.entity_id
_entity_poly.type
_entity_poly.pdbx_seq_one_letter_code
_entity_poly.pdbx_strand_id
1 'polypeptide(L)'
;MDDSNSMRLFIARDDKIHKPIVLTDIKEEAQYTYPSDFWKSSNNKPPSISIMNNTANQIYSLLMEDLAVSQWRDNVISTFIHHAVLENKELFEITLTEDWTPKGEPAIGKKDDKINPFSLITVTKDSVLIHPKLSSPTQRNLGYLCYCAY
;
A
#
# COMPACT_ATOMS: atom_id res chain seq x y z
N MET A 1 69.41 42.90 -34.16
CA MET A 1 68.95 44.21 -33.68
C MET A 1 67.55 44.01 -33.13
N ASP A 2 67.37 44.47 -31.90
CA ASP A 2 66.17 44.47 -31.07
C ASP A 2 64.89 44.92 -31.81
N ASP A 3 63.73 44.36 -31.44
CA ASP A 3 62.89 44.99 -30.39
C ASP A 3 61.62 44.17 -30.07
N SER A 4 61.56 43.72 -28.82
CA SER A 4 60.45 43.83 -27.88
C SER A 4 59.00 43.69 -28.39
N ASN A 5 58.33 42.59 -27.99
CA ASN A 5 57.08 42.77 -27.25
C ASN A 5 56.84 41.64 -26.25
N SER A 6 56.95 42.00 -24.97
CA SER A 6 56.62 41.20 -23.81
C SER A 6 55.12 40.96 -23.74
N MET A 7 54.66 39.71 -23.80
CA MET A 7 53.42 39.32 -23.14
C MET A 7 53.66 38.15 -22.20
N ARG A 8 53.57 38.47 -20.91
CA ARG A 8 53.62 37.56 -19.77
C ARG A 8 52.54 36.49 -19.93
N LEU A 9 52.94 35.22 -20.04
CA LEU A 9 52.00 34.13 -19.77
C LEU A 9 51.91 33.98 -18.25
N PHE A 10 50.80 34.47 -17.70
CA PHE A 10 50.46 34.29 -16.30
C PHE A 10 50.24 32.80 -16.03
N ILE A 11 51.01 32.23 -15.11
CA ILE A 11 50.70 30.93 -14.52
C ILE A 11 49.45 31.13 -13.66
N ALA A 12 48.28 30.86 -14.23
CA ALA A 12 47.10 30.63 -13.43
C ALA A 12 47.25 29.24 -12.80
N ARG A 13 47.77 29.19 -11.56
CA ARG A 13 47.58 28.05 -10.67
C ARG A 13 46.10 28.00 -10.32
N ASP A 14 45.31 27.23 -11.06
CA ASP A 14 43.99 26.82 -10.56
C ASP A 14 44.23 25.51 -9.78
N ASP A 15 44.50 25.66 -8.47
CA ASP A 15 44.67 24.58 -7.49
C ASP A 15 43.33 23.87 -7.20
N LYS A 16 42.60 23.47 -8.25
CA LYS A 16 41.43 22.59 -8.12
C LYS A 16 41.88 21.17 -8.33
N ILE A 17 42.34 20.58 -7.23
CA ILE A 17 42.45 19.13 -7.05
C ILE A 17 41.14 18.51 -7.56
N HIS A 18 41.17 17.96 -8.78
CA HIS A 18 40.09 17.13 -9.27
C HIS A 18 40.15 15.85 -8.46
N LYS A 19 39.43 15.83 -7.33
CA LYS A 19 39.18 14.58 -6.62
C LYS A 19 38.55 13.63 -7.64
N PRO A 20 39.08 12.42 -7.83
CA PRO A 20 38.42 11.46 -8.71
C PRO A 20 37.00 11.26 -8.18
N ILE A 21 36.01 11.49 -9.05
CA ILE A 21 34.62 11.18 -8.76
C ILE A 21 34.56 9.66 -8.67
N VAL A 22 34.52 9.13 -7.45
CA VAL A 22 34.23 7.72 -7.22
C VAL A 22 32.73 7.56 -7.46
N LEU A 23 32.37 7.01 -8.61
CA LEU A 23 31.03 6.50 -8.84
C LEU A 23 30.88 5.26 -7.95
N THR A 24 30.39 5.44 -6.73
CA THR A 24 29.87 4.31 -5.94
C THR A 24 28.56 3.89 -6.57
N ASP A 25 28.59 2.78 -7.31
CA ASP A 25 27.37 2.07 -7.70
C ASP A 25 26.60 1.74 -6.41
N ILE A 26 25.53 2.47 -6.13
CA ILE A 26 24.60 2.12 -5.06
C ILE A 26 23.87 0.89 -5.54
N LYS A 27 24.43 -0.28 -5.25
CA LYS A 27 23.80 -1.55 -5.51
C LYS A 27 22.67 -1.68 -4.48
N GLU A 28 21.50 -1.20 -4.83
CA GLU A 28 20.29 -1.40 -4.04
C GLU A 28 19.98 -2.90 -4.11
N GLU A 29 20.43 -3.65 -3.10
CA GLU A 29 20.07 -5.06 -2.98
C GLU A 29 18.57 -5.11 -2.68
N ALA A 30 17.78 -5.56 -3.65
CA ALA A 30 16.37 -5.81 -3.45
C ALA A 30 16.22 -6.85 -2.33
N GLN A 31 15.66 -6.41 -1.20
CA GLN A 31 15.38 -7.29 -0.09
C GLN A 31 14.18 -8.17 -0.45
N TYR A 32 14.41 -9.48 -0.59
CA TYR A 32 13.34 -10.44 -0.84
C TYR A 32 12.75 -10.91 0.48
N THR A 33 11.42 -10.97 0.55
CA THR A 33 10.69 -11.54 1.68
C THR A 33 9.95 -12.78 1.20
N TYR A 34 10.25 -13.94 1.79
CA TYR A 34 9.53 -15.17 1.46
C TYR A 34 8.18 -15.21 2.18
N PRO A 35 7.13 -15.82 1.60
CA PRO A 35 5.84 -15.98 2.28
C PRO A 35 5.93 -16.70 3.64
N SER A 36 6.90 -17.60 3.81
CA SER A 36 7.17 -18.26 5.10
C SER A 36 7.66 -17.31 6.20
N ASP A 37 8.16 -16.13 5.84
CA ASP A 37 8.64 -15.13 6.80
C ASP A 37 7.53 -14.13 7.18
N PHE A 38 6.46 -14.04 6.39
CA PHE A 38 5.28 -13.24 6.73
C PHE A 38 4.63 -13.72 8.03
N TRP A 39 4.43 -15.02 8.18
CA TRP A 39 3.77 -15.57 9.37
C TRP A 39 4.59 -15.38 10.65
N LYS A 40 5.91 -15.56 10.54
CA LYS A 40 6.85 -15.27 11.65
C LYS A 40 6.78 -13.80 12.08
N SER A 41 6.77 -12.88 11.12
CA SER A 41 6.74 -11.43 11.40
C SER A 41 5.38 -10.91 11.85
N SER A 42 4.29 -11.58 11.48
CA SER A 42 2.92 -11.25 11.89
C SER A 42 2.48 -11.89 13.22
N ASN A 43 3.38 -12.60 13.91
CA ASN A 43 3.06 -13.40 15.10
C ASN A 43 1.94 -14.43 14.84
N ASN A 44 2.03 -15.14 13.72
CA ASN A 44 1.05 -16.13 13.26
C ASN A 44 -0.37 -15.57 13.11
N LYS A 45 -0.50 -14.26 12.84
CA LYS A 45 -1.80 -13.63 12.57
C LYS A 45 -2.07 -13.64 11.07
N PRO A 46 -3.29 -13.97 10.65
CA PRO A 46 -3.66 -13.89 9.25
C PRO A 46 -3.60 -12.44 8.74
N PRO A 47 -3.38 -12.24 7.44
CA PRO A 47 -3.38 -10.92 6.84
C PRO A 47 -4.71 -10.21 7.10
N SER A 48 -4.68 -8.89 7.24
CA SER A 48 -5.86 -8.09 7.56
C SER A 48 -6.28 -7.20 6.41
N ILE A 49 -7.58 -7.00 6.25
CA ILE A 49 -8.16 -5.95 5.40
C ILE A 49 -8.97 -4.98 6.26
N SER A 50 -8.92 -3.70 5.90
CA SER A 50 -9.81 -2.68 6.48
C SER A 50 -11.03 -2.47 5.60
N ILE A 51 -12.21 -2.49 6.22
CA ILE A 51 -13.49 -2.16 5.59
C ILE A 51 -14.17 -1.01 6.32
N MET A 52 -15.05 -0.31 5.64
CA MET A 52 -15.84 0.78 6.20
C MET A 52 -17.07 0.25 6.92
N ASN A 53 -17.51 0.96 7.97
CA ASN A 53 -18.75 0.63 8.67
C ASN A 53 -19.98 1.26 7.98
N ASN A 54 -20.22 0.87 6.72
CA ASN A 54 -21.31 1.34 5.88
C ASN A 54 -22.16 0.16 5.38
N THR A 55 -23.41 0.44 5.03
CA THR A 55 -24.31 -0.53 4.39
C THR A 55 -23.93 -0.77 2.92
N ALA A 56 -24.34 -1.90 2.35
CA ALA A 56 -24.09 -2.26 0.95
C ALA A 56 -24.55 -1.16 -0.02
N ASN A 57 -25.77 -0.61 0.17
CA ASN A 57 -26.31 0.46 -0.67
C ASN A 57 -25.49 1.76 -0.60
N GLN A 58 -25.01 2.12 0.60
CA GLN A 58 -24.17 3.30 0.78
C GLN A 58 -22.82 3.13 0.08
N ILE A 59 -22.21 1.95 0.20
CA ILE A 59 -20.94 1.64 -0.45
C ILE A 59 -21.09 1.57 -1.96
N TYR A 60 -22.18 1.00 -2.47
CA TYR A 60 -22.46 1.00 -3.90
C TYR A 60 -22.55 2.43 -4.44
N SER A 61 -23.24 3.32 -3.73
CA SER A 61 -23.33 4.73 -4.13
C SER A 61 -21.94 5.40 -4.17
N LEU A 62 -21.12 5.20 -3.14
CA LEU A 62 -19.75 5.71 -3.08
C LEU A 62 -18.84 5.12 -4.18
N LEU A 63 -19.01 3.84 -4.50
CA LEU A 63 -18.26 3.19 -5.57
C LEU A 63 -18.63 3.77 -6.94
N MET A 64 -19.92 4.03 -7.19
CA MET A 64 -20.36 4.65 -8.44
C MET A 64 -19.87 6.09 -8.57
N GLU A 65 -19.80 6.84 -7.47
CA GLU A 65 -19.17 8.16 -7.44
C GLU A 65 -17.67 8.08 -7.78
N ASP A 66 -16.93 7.14 -7.17
CA ASP A 66 -15.50 6.93 -7.43
C ASP A 66 -15.24 6.58 -8.90
N LEU A 67 -16.04 5.66 -9.46
CA LEU A 67 -15.95 5.25 -10.86
C LEU A 67 -16.22 6.42 -11.82
N ALA A 68 -17.18 7.29 -11.51
CA ALA A 68 -17.51 8.44 -12.35
C ALA A 68 -16.38 9.47 -12.45
N VAL A 69 -15.51 9.54 -11.43
CA VAL A 69 -14.35 10.44 -11.40
C VAL A 69 -13.02 9.71 -11.65
N SER A 70 -13.06 8.45 -12.10
CA SER A 70 -11.88 7.60 -12.30
C SER A 70 -10.98 7.52 -11.06
N GLN A 71 -11.58 7.56 -9.87
CA GLN A 71 -10.89 7.35 -8.60
C GLN A 71 -11.12 5.92 -8.11
N TRP A 72 -10.21 5.51 -7.23
CA TRP A 72 -10.21 4.17 -6.65
C TRP A 72 -9.80 4.29 -5.19
N ARG A 73 -10.72 3.95 -4.28
CA ARG A 73 -10.44 3.87 -2.84
C ARG A 73 -10.50 2.42 -2.39
N ASP A 74 -9.37 1.89 -1.94
CA ASP A 74 -9.23 0.47 -1.59
C ASP A 74 -10.23 0.04 -0.50
N ASN A 75 -10.51 0.89 0.47
CA ASN A 75 -11.47 0.60 1.54
C ASN A 75 -12.91 0.55 1.03
N VAL A 76 -13.33 1.41 0.10
CA VAL A 76 -14.67 1.37 -0.52
C VAL A 76 -14.86 0.06 -1.27
N ILE A 77 -13.86 -0.33 -2.05
CA ILE A 77 -13.90 -1.53 -2.89
C ILE A 77 -13.84 -2.80 -2.03
N SER A 78 -12.95 -2.82 -1.05
CA SER A 78 -12.88 -3.93 -0.07
C SER A 78 -14.20 -4.10 0.67
N THR A 79 -14.85 -3.00 1.06
CA THR A 79 -16.17 -3.04 1.71
C THR A 79 -17.26 -3.53 0.75
N PHE A 80 -17.22 -3.11 -0.51
CA PHE A 80 -18.18 -3.55 -1.52
C PHE A 80 -18.07 -5.06 -1.78
N ILE A 81 -16.85 -5.55 -2.03
CA ILE A 81 -16.58 -6.98 -2.24
C ILE A 81 -16.98 -7.78 -1.00
N HIS A 82 -16.71 -7.25 0.19
CA HIS A 82 -17.14 -7.87 1.45
C HIS A 82 -18.65 -8.06 1.53
N HIS A 83 -19.44 -7.03 1.23
CA HIS A 83 -20.90 -7.18 1.18
C HIS A 83 -21.34 -8.15 0.10
N ALA A 84 -20.78 -8.06 -1.11
CA ALA A 84 -21.15 -8.95 -2.22
C ALA A 84 -20.92 -10.44 -1.89
N VAL A 85 -19.80 -10.77 -1.25
CA VAL A 85 -19.49 -12.15 -0.84
C VAL A 85 -20.43 -12.63 0.27
N LEU A 86 -20.78 -11.77 1.24
CA LEU A 86 -21.70 -12.14 2.32
C LEU A 86 -23.16 -12.26 1.89
N GLU A 87 -23.57 -11.51 0.87
CA GLU A 87 -24.92 -11.59 0.28
C GLU A 87 -25.12 -12.84 -0.57
N ASN A 88 -24.06 -13.34 -1.24
CA ASN A 88 -24.12 -14.47 -2.17
C ASN A 88 -23.44 -15.72 -1.57
N LYS A 89 -23.91 -16.17 -0.41
CA LYS A 89 -23.26 -17.26 0.35
C LYS A 89 -23.19 -18.57 -0.44
N GLU A 90 -24.19 -18.87 -1.24
CA GLU A 90 -24.22 -20.06 -2.09
C GLU A 90 -23.08 -20.12 -3.12
N LEU A 91 -22.49 -18.98 -3.47
CA LEU A 91 -21.37 -18.90 -4.40
C LEU A 91 -20.01 -18.94 -3.71
N PHE A 92 -19.93 -18.46 -2.46
CA PHE A 92 -18.66 -18.23 -1.77
C PHE A 92 -18.46 -19.02 -0.48
N GLU A 93 -19.50 -19.71 0.01
CA GLU A 93 -19.42 -20.58 1.19
C GLU A 93 -19.27 -22.04 0.74
N ILE A 94 -18.21 -22.70 1.22
CA ILE A 94 -17.97 -24.12 0.99
C ILE A 94 -17.89 -24.85 2.33
N THR A 95 -18.25 -26.12 2.33
CA THR A 95 -18.02 -27.00 3.48
C THR A 95 -16.72 -27.77 3.26
N LEU A 96 -15.82 -27.71 4.24
CA LEU A 96 -14.53 -28.39 4.16
C LEU A 96 -14.69 -29.90 4.21
N THR A 97 -14.02 -30.62 3.31
CA THR A 97 -14.02 -32.09 3.28
C THR A 97 -12.99 -32.70 4.24
N GLU A 98 -11.99 -31.92 4.63
CA GLU A 98 -10.89 -32.28 5.53
C GLU A 98 -10.38 -31.04 6.28
N ASP A 99 -9.56 -31.24 7.31
CA ASP A 99 -8.93 -30.14 8.04
C ASP A 99 -8.01 -29.35 7.11
N TRP A 100 -8.19 -28.03 7.05
CA TRP A 100 -7.35 -27.15 6.24
C TRP A 100 -6.35 -26.41 7.13
N THR A 101 -5.09 -26.89 7.12
CA THR A 101 -4.00 -26.29 7.88
C THR A 101 -2.82 -25.95 6.96
N PRO A 102 -2.41 -24.67 6.85
CA PRO A 102 -1.18 -24.31 6.16
C PRO A 102 0.04 -24.83 6.93
N LYS A 103 1.11 -25.18 6.22
CA LYS A 103 2.31 -25.75 6.83
C LYS A 103 2.97 -24.76 7.79
N GLY A 104 2.99 -25.11 9.09
CA GLY A 104 3.60 -24.31 10.15
C GLY A 104 2.66 -23.29 10.79
N GLU A 105 1.38 -23.28 10.41
CA GLU A 105 0.43 -22.21 10.73
C GLU A 105 -0.82 -22.72 11.46
N PRO A 106 -1.60 -21.83 12.10
CA PRO A 106 -2.90 -22.21 12.65
C PRO A 106 -3.86 -22.70 11.56
N ALA A 107 -4.71 -23.67 11.92
CA ALA A 107 -5.73 -24.20 11.02
C ALA A 107 -6.70 -23.09 10.58
N ILE A 108 -6.95 -23.00 9.27
CA ILE A 108 -7.95 -22.10 8.67
C ILE A 108 -9.36 -22.57 9.04
N GLY A 109 -9.57 -23.89 9.06
CA GLY A 109 -10.83 -24.52 9.42
C GLY A 109 -10.65 -26.03 9.57
N LYS A 110 -11.62 -26.67 10.21
CA LYS A 110 -11.68 -28.12 10.38
C LYS A 110 -12.62 -28.74 9.35
N LYS A 111 -12.52 -30.07 9.20
CA LYS A 111 -13.49 -30.84 8.44
C LYS A 111 -14.92 -30.49 8.88
N ASP A 112 -15.81 -30.40 7.90
CA ASP A 112 -17.23 -30.05 8.02
C ASP A 112 -17.49 -28.58 8.42
N ASP A 113 -16.47 -27.75 8.64
CA ASP A 113 -16.65 -26.30 8.80
C ASP A 113 -17.10 -25.65 7.49
N LYS A 114 -18.01 -24.68 7.62
CA LYS A 114 -18.39 -23.78 6.54
C LYS A 114 -17.45 -22.59 6.53
N ILE A 115 -16.71 -22.43 5.43
CA ILE A 115 -15.73 -21.36 5.25
C ILE A 115 -16.05 -20.51 4.04
N ASN A 116 -15.59 -19.26 4.05
CA ASN A 116 -15.66 -18.34 2.92
C ASN A 116 -14.30 -17.62 2.76
N PRO A 117 -14.10 -16.78 1.74
CA PRO A 117 -12.82 -16.08 1.55
C PRO A 117 -12.36 -15.26 2.76
N PHE A 118 -13.28 -14.74 3.59
CA PHE A 118 -12.95 -14.00 4.80
C PHE A 118 -12.54 -14.88 5.98
N SER A 119 -12.67 -16.22 5.88
CA SER A 119 -12.08 -17.15 6.85
C SER A 119 -10.55 -17.16 6.80
N LEU A 120 -9.95 -16.65 5.73
CA LEU A 120 -8.49 -16.61 5.52
C LEU A 120 -7.83 -15.33 6.04
N ILE A 121 -8.62 -14.30 6.35
CA ILE A 121 -8.14 -12.94 6.61
C ILE A 121 -8.84 -12.33 7.82
N THR A 122 -8.17 -11.39 8.49
CA THR A 122 -8.80 -10.58 9.53
C THR A 122 -9.52 -9.39 8.88
N VAL A 123 -10.80 -9.20 9.18
CA VAL A 123 -11.54 -8.02 8.72
C VAL A 123 -11.60 -7.00 9.85
N THR A 124 -10.93 -5.86 9.69
CA THR A 124 -11.00 -4.71 10.60
C THR A 124 -11.99 -3.68 10.08
N LYS A 125 -12.81 -3.13 10.97
CA LYS A 125 -13.75 -2.06 10.61
C LYS A 125 -13.15 -0.71 10.97
N ASP A 126 -12.98 0.15 9.98
CA ASP A 126 -12.57 1.52 10.20
C ASP A 126 -13.75 2.30 10.79
N SER A 127 -13.51 2.99 11.91
CA SER A 127 -14.45 3.96 12.45
C SER A 127 -14.63 5.08 11.42
N VAL A 128 -15.85 5.26 10.94
CA VAL A 128 -16.23 6.17 9.85
C VAL A 128 -15.54 7.54 9.98
N LEU A 129 -14.62 7.86 9.07
CA LEU A 129 -14.32 9.26 8.76
C LEU A 129 -15.53 9.79 8.01
N ILE A 130 -16.42 10.48 8.74
CA ILE A 130 -17.46 11.32 8.15
C ILE A 130 -16.69 12.29 7.25
N HIS A 131 -16.78 12.11 5.92
CA HIS A 131 -16.36 13.18 5.03
C HIS A 131 -17.18 14.42 5.42
N PRO A 132 -16.55 15.52 5.87
CA PRO A 132 -17.26 16.77 5.95
C PRO A 132 -17.77 17.05 4.53
N LYS A 133 -19.05 17.40 4.46
CA LYS A 133 -19.77 17.75 3.23
C LYS A 133 -18.84 18.28 2.14
N LEU A 134 -18.96 17.76 0.92
CA LEU A 134 -18.49 18.40 -0.30
C LEU A 134 -18.95 19.87 -0.33
N SER A 135 -18.17 20.77 0.25
CA SER A 135 -18.38 22.21 0.18
C SER A 135 -17.40 22.80 -0.82
N SER A 136 -17.87 22.89 -2.06
CA SER A 136 -17.37 23.73 -3.16
C SER A 136 -16.05 23.32 -3.85
N PRO A 137 -15.87 23.69 -5.14
CA PRO A 137 -14.73 23.28 -5.97
C PRO A 137 -13.39 23.98 -5.64
N THR A 138 -13.32 24.80 -4.58
CA THR A 138 -12.26 25.81 -4.41
C THR A 138 -11.12 25.42 -3.46
N GLN A 139 -10.99 24.16 -3.05
CA GLN A 139 -9.90 23.73 -2.15
C GLN A 139 -8.99 22.64 -2.72
N ARG A 140 -8.63 22.75 -4.01
CA ARG A 140 -7.43 22.06 -4.55
C ARG A 140 -6.19 22.90 -4.32
N ASN A 141 -5.78 23.03 -3.06
CA ASN A 141 -4.43 23.41 -2.65
C ASN A 141 -4.45 23.52 -1.13
N LEU A 142 -3.98 22.49 -0.44
CA LEU A 142 -3.19 22.55 0.79
C LEU A 142 -2.77 21.12 1.14
N GLY A 143 -1.51 20.98 1.50
CA GLY A 143 -0.73 19.77 1.34
C GLY A 143 -1.15 18.58 2.19
N TYR A 144 -0.91 17.40 1.64
CA TYR A 144 -0.68 16.19 2.40
C TYR A 144 0.51 16.43 3.35
N LEU A 145 0.22 16.65 4.62
CA LEU A 145 1.18 16.45 5.70
C LEU A 145 0.63 15.40 6.65
N CYS A 146 1.34 14.27 6.61
CA CYS A 146 1.38 13.20 7.59
C CYS A 146 1.35 13.72 9.03
N TYR A 147 0.63 13.06 9.95
CA TYR A 147 1.08 12.94 11.35
C TYR A 147 0.40 11.76 12.07
N CYS A 148 1.22 10.82 12.53
CA CYS A 148 0.91 9.87 13.59
C CYS A 148 0.67 10.61 14.92
N ALA A 149 -0.23 10.13 15.77
CA ALA A 149 -0.15 10.39 17.21
C ALA A 149 -0.98 9.39 18.04
N TYR A 150 -0.23 8.58 18.79
CA TYR A 150 -0.50 7.89 20.07
C TYR A 150 -1.61 6.86 20.21
#